data_AF-A0A6I5NX64-F1
#
_entry.id   AF-A0A6I5NX64-F1
#
_cell.length_a   1.000
_cell.length_b   1.000
_cell.length_c   1.000
_cell.angle_alpha   90.00
_cell.angle_beta   90.00
_cell.angle_gamma   90.00
#
_symmetry.space_group_name_H-M   'P 1'
#
loop_
_entity.id
_entity.type
_entity.pdbx_description
1 polymer ?
#
loop_
_entity_poly.entity_id
_entity_poly.type
_entity_poly.pdbx_seq_one_letter_code
_entity_poly.pdbx_strand_id
1 'polypeptide(L)'
;MSGLLRQGWIQQLAQRRGAALIIGGAGLAVGLPAWGLSTSVGPEGIDALQLHAEPYNLTGKKIAIGQVEIGRPSVFGIDKIALENLPFRVAQVLQLERSGIADEYVDPHATNVASVMISQDKFLTGVAPDAVLFSAAIGPITEFSGQPEECLASQAVALRNSGDVRAINFSFGEPLNRDPRPEALLDGNALLTQCIDWSERVHDVLYVIAGNQGGGGIPIPTDNFNGVNVAYSTQIDGRFVKVDFANLSSEPTFSSPRSARPESNEGPRRSINLVAPGSRIE
;
A
#
# COMPACT_ATOMS: atom_id res chain seq x y z
N MET A 1 -7.60 -51.26 42.19
CA MET A 1 -6.20 -50.92 42.53
C MET A 1 -5.29 -51.70 41.60
N SER A 2 -4.41 -51.01 40.87
CA SER A 2 -3.23 -51.48 40.09
C SER A 2 -3.46 -52.64 39.10
N GLY A 3 -3.13 -52.61 37.81
CA GLY A 3 -2.21 -51.80 37.02
C GLY A 3 -1.68 -52.68 35.88
N LEU A 4 -1.20 -52.04 34.80
CA LEU A 4 -0.32 -52.55 33.72
C LEU A 4 -1.01 -53.37 32.60
N LEU A 5 -1.32 -52.77 31.44
CA LEU A 5 -0.43 -52.47 30.30
C LEU A 5 0.21 -53.72 29.66
N ARG A 6 -0.38 -54.19 28.56
CA ARG A 6 0.36 -54.81 27.44
C ARG A 6 -0.29 -54.47 26.09
N GLN A 7 0.46 -53.68 25.33
CA GLN A 7 0.70 -53.75 23.88
C GLN A 7 -0.33 -54.45 22.99
N GLY A 8 -0.80 -53.72 21.97
CA GLY A 8 -1.15 -54.36 20.70
C GLY A 8 -2.15 -53.58 19.86
N TRP A 9 -1.75 -52.50 19.19
CA TRP A 9 -2.51 -51.95 18.05
C TRP A 9 -1.56 -51.27 17.06
N ILE A 10 -0.92 -52.07 16.21
CA ILE A 10 -0.56 -51.66 14.85
C ILE A 10 -1.72 -52.15 13.96
N GLN A 11 -2.16 -51.28 13.05
CA GLN A 11 -3.04 -51.55 11.89
C GLN A 11 -4.56 -51.59 12.16
N GLN A 12 -5.22 -50.49 11.78
CA GLN A 12 -6.32 -50.42 10.80
C GLN A 12 -7.37 -49.38 11.20
N LEU A 13 -7.22 -48.17 10.66
CA LEU A 13 -8.32 -47.42 10.03
C LEU A 13 -7.69 -46.29 9.21
N ALA A 14 -7.12 -46.70 8.08
CA ALA A 14 -7.05 -45.85 6.91
C ALA A 14 -8.49 -45.51 6.48
N GLN A 15 -8.67 -44.31 5.94
CA GLN A 15 -9.89 -43.71 5.38
C GLN A 15 -10.76 -42.88 6.33
N ARG A 16 -10.37 -41.61 6.46
CA ARG A 16 -11.22 -40.43 6.23
C ARG A 16 -10.27 -39.24 6.10
N ARG A 17 -9.80 -38.92 4.88
CA ARG A 17 -10.31 -37.78 4.09
C ARG A 17 -10.54 -36.59 5.04
N GLY A 18 -9.53 -35.77 5.28
CA GLY A 18 -9.10 -34.75 4.31
C GLY A 18 -9.92 -33.49 4.57
N ALA A 19 -9.44 -32.63 5.46
CA ALA A 19 -9.93 -31.26 5.60
C ALA A 19 -8.70 -30.36 5.56
N ALA A 20 -8.65 -29.58 4.49
CA ALA A 20 -7.53 -28.77 4.05
C ALA A 20 -7.22 -27.66 5.06
N LEU A 21 -5.92 -27.45 5.30
CA LEU A 21 -5.41 -26.13 5.65
C LEU A 21 -5.81 -25.17 4.53
N ILE A 22 -6.75 -24.27 4.80
CA ILE A 22 -6.92 -23.06 4.00
C ILE A 22 -5.83 -22.10 4.49
N ILE A 23 -4.65 -22.22 3.91
CA ILE A 23 -3.68 -21.13 3.91
C ILE A 23 -4.31 -20.07 3.00
N GLY A 24 -4.79 -18.98 3.61
CA GLY A 24 -5.14 -17.76 2.89
C GLY A 24 -3.88 -17.12 2.33
N GLY A 25 -3.34 -17.70 1.26
CA GLY A 25 -2.29 -17.11 0.46
C GLY A 25 -2.93 -16.05 -0.43
N ALA A 26 -2.86 -14.78 -0.01
CA ALA A 26 -2.84 -13.70 -0.97
C ALA A 26 -1.61 -13.94 -1.85
N GLY A 27 -1.82 -14.19 -3.13
CA GLY A 27 -0.75 -14.42 -4.08
C GLY A 27 0.12 -13.18 -4.17
N LEU A 28 1.24 -13.17 -3.47
CA LEU A 28 2.38 -12.33 -3.79
C LEU A 28 2.92 -12.85 -5.13
N ALA A 29 2.41 -12.28 -6.23
CA ALA A 29 3.05 -12.42 -7.52
C ALA A 29 4.42 -11.73 -7.40
N VAL A 30 5.47 -12.53 -7.32
CA VAL A 30 6.85 -12.05 -7.52
C VAL A 30 6.97 -11.69 -9.00
N GLY A 31 6.73 -10.43 -9.32
CA GLY A 31 6.94 -9.88 -10.65
C GLY A 31 8.33 -9.24 -10.74
N LEU A 32 9.11 -9.65 -11.74
CA LEU A 32 10.11 -8.76 -12.32
C LEU A 32 9.40 -7.43 -12.63
N PRO A 33 10.00 -6.24 -12.41
CA PRO A 33 9.31 -4.98 -12.67
C PRO A 33 8.73 -5.03 -14.08
N ALA A 34 7.40 -5.13 -14.12
CA ALA A 34 6.71 -5.55 -15.31
C ALA A 34 6.80 -4.45 -16.35
N TRP A 35 6.69 -4.83 -17.63
CA TRP A 35 6.40 -3.90 -18.73
C TRP A 35 5.15 -3.05 -18.46
N GLY A 36 4.34 -3.42 -17.46
CA GLY A 36 3.23 -2.64 -16.97
C GLY A 36 3.62 -1.28 -16.38
N LEU A 37 4.81 -1.12 -15.76
CA LEU A 37 5.25 0.19 -15.26
C LEU A 37 5.46 1.19 -16.39
N SER A 38 6.20 0.82 -17.43
CA SER A 38 6.44 1.71 -18.58
C SER A 38 5.15 2.02 -19.34
N THR A 39 4.18 1.10 -19.32
CA THR A 39 2.84 1.35 -19.89
C THR A 39 2.01 2.30 -19.01
N SER A 40 2.07 2.14 -17.69
CA SER A 40 1.35 2.98 -16.71
C SER A 40 1.89 4.41 -16.64
N VAL A 41 3.21 4.59 -16.68
CA VAL A 41 3.87 5.91 -16.65
C VAL A 41 3.90 6.56 -18.04
N GLY A 42 3.89 5.75 -19.10
CA GLY A 42 3.95 6.20 -20.48
C GLY A 42 2.60 6.68 -21.07
N PRO A 43 2.54 6.90 -22.40
CA PRO A 43 1.40 7.53 -23.07
C PRO A 43 0.06 6.79 -22.96
N GLU A 44 0.08 5.47 -22.75
CA GLU A 44 -1.14 4.67 -22.56
C GLU A 44 -1.68 4.72 -21.13
N GLY A 45 -0.94 5.34 -20.21
CA GLY A 45 -1.29 5.54 -18.81
C GLY A 45 -1.41 7.02 -18.44
N ILE A 46 -0.59 7.49 -17.50
CA ILE A 46 -0.62 8.90 -17.02
C ILE A 46 0.24 9.85 -17.84
N ASP A 47 1.02 9.34 -18.80
CA ASP A 47 1.90 10.09 -19.69
C ASP A 47 2.88 11.04 -18.96
N ALA A 48 3.44 10.61 -17.83
CA ALA A 48 4.40 11.40 -17.07
C ALA A 48 5.70 11.64 -17.87
N LEU A 49 6.05 10.74 -18.80
CA LEU A 49 7.23 10.88 -19.65
C LEU A 49 7.15 12.12 -20.56
N GLN A 50 5.94 12.55 -20.94
CA GLN A 50 5.76 13.83 -21.65
C GLN A 50 6.19 15.02 -20.78
N LEU A 51 5.96 14.97 -19.47
CA LEU A 51 6.36 16.02 -18.53
C LEU A 51 7.87 15.99 -18.25
N HIS A 52 8.53 14.85 -18.42
CA HIS A 52 10.00 14.75 -18.31
C HIS A 52 10.71 15.40 -19.50
N ALA A 53 10.07 15.42 -20.67
CA ALA A 53 10.63 16.00 -21.88
C ALA A 53 10.60 17.55 -21.87
N GLU A 54 11.41 18.15 -22.75
CA GLU A 54 11.31 19.58 -23.05
C GLU A 54 9.90 19.94 -23.56
N PRO A 55 9.33 21.10 -23.17
CA PRO A 55 9.96 22.19 -22.40
C PRO A 55 9.78 22.09 -20.88
N TYR A 56 9.16 21.01 -20.38
CA TYR A 56 8.68 20.94 -19.00
C TYR A 56 9.78 20.51 -18.02
N ASN A 57 10.53 19.45 -18.36
CA ASN A 57 11.62 18.91 -17.55
C ASN A 57 11.23 18.69 -16.06
N LEU A 58 10.00 18.20 -15.85
CA LEU A 58 9.40 17.97 -14.53
C LEU A 58 9.69 16.55 -14.04
N THR A 59 10.86 16.35 -13.46
CA THR A 59 11.31 15.03 -12.97
C THR A 59 11.19 14.86 -11.45
N GLY A 60 10.64 15.85 -10.74
CA GLY A 60 10.61 15.88 -9.26
C GLY A 60 11.89 16.40 -8.62
N LYS A 61 12.84 16.91 -9.42
CA LYS A 61 14.10 17.48 -8.93
C LYS A 61 13.87 18.54 -7.83
N LYS A 62 14.56 18.36 -6.69
CA LYS A 62 14.46 19.19 -5.47
C LYS A 62 13.13 19.07 -4.70
N ILE A 63 12.27 18.13 -5.06
CA ILE A 63 11.04 17.86 -4.31
C ILE A 63 11.28 16.63 -3.44
N ALA A 64 11.01 16.74 -2.14
CA ALA A 64 10.97 15.57 -1.27
C ALA A 64 9.55 15.01 -1.22
N ILE A 65 9.47 13.69 -1.30
CA ILE A 65 8.24 12.92 -1.19
C ILE A 65 8.42 11.79 -0.19
N GLY A 66 7.31 11.24 0.28
CA GLY A 66 7.27 10.22 1.31
C GLY A 66 6.57 8.96 0.84
N GLN A 67 6.90 7.85 1.48
CA GLN A 67 6.20 6.58 1.38
C GLN A 67 6.03 6.02 2.79
N VAL A 68 4.80 5.72 3.18
CA VAL A 68 4.51 4.95 4.39
C VAL A 68 3.94 3.61 3.95
N GLU A 69 4.47 2.53 4.51
CA GLU A 69 4.05 1.18 4.20
C GLU A 69 4.12 0.24 5.41
N ILE A 70 3.52 -0.94 5.29
CA ILE A 70 3.67 -2.01 6.31
C ILE A 70 5.15 -2.31 6.54
N GLY A 71 5.89 -2.45 5.44
CA GLY A 71 7.34 -2.56 5.41
C GLY A 71 8.01 -1.35 4.76
N ARG A 72 9.26 -1.52 4.37
CA ARG A 72 10.06 -0.48 3.70
C ARG A 72 10.83 -1.04 2.50
N PRO A 73 11.22 -0.18 1.54
CA PRO A 73 12.15 -0.56 0.49
C PRO A 73 13.48 -1.05 1.07
N SER A 74 14.11 -1.98 0.36
CA SER A 74 15.49 -2.38 0.66
C SER A 74 16.48 -1.25 0.32
N VAL A 75 17.59 -1.15 1.04
CA VAL A 75 18.63 -0.13 0.85
C VAL A 75 20.00 -0.81 0.72
N PHE A 76 20.63 -0.64 -0.44
CA PHE A 76 21.98 -1.13 -0.70
C PHE A 76 22.98 -0.57 0.32
N GLY A 77 23.85 -1.43 0.85
CA GLY A 77 24.86 -1.07 1.84
C GLY A 77 24.35 -0.98 3.28
N ILE A 78 23.03 -1.06 3.50
CA ILE A 78 22.40 -1.22 4.81
C ILE A 78 21.87 -2.64 4.96
N ASP A 79 21.12 -3.12 3.97
CA ASP A 79 20.52 -4.45 3.99
C ASP A 79 21.38 -5.47 3.25
N LYS A 80 21.56 -6.63 3.87
CA LYS A 80 22.20 -7.81 3.28
C LYS A 80 21.26 -8.56 2.34
N ILE A 81 19.95 -8.39 2.54
CA ILE A 81 18.91 -8.95 1.68
C ILE A 81 18.48 -8.00 0.56
N ALA A 82 19.10 -6.81 0.45
CA ALA A 82 18.79 -5.88 -0.63
C ALA A 82 19.18 -6.44 -2.00
N LEU A 83 18.35 -6.12 -2.99
CA LEU A 83 18.72 -6.28 -4.40
C LEU A 83 19.87 -5.31 -4.68
N GLU A 84 21.03 -5.83 -5.07
CA GLU A 84 22.26 -5.03 -5.25
C GLU A 84 22.16 -3.92 -6.31
N ASN A 85 21.12 -3.94 -7.15
CA ASN A 85 20.92 -3.02 -8.27
C ASN A 85 19.51 -2.44 -8.31
N LEU A 86 19.02 -1.90 -7.18
CA LEU A 86 17.79 -1.12 -7.22
C LEU A 86 17.95 0.11 -8.13
N PRO A 87 16.97 0.41 -8.99
CA PRO A 87 17.06 1.52 -9.93
C PRO A 87 16.79 2.89 -9.28
N PHE A 88 16.81 2.96 -7.95
CA PHE A 88 16.53 4.17 -7.19
C PHE A 88 17.32 4.17 -5.88
N ARG A 89 17.35 5.33 -5.21
CA ARG A 89 17.94 5.48 -3.88
C ARG A 89 16.98 6.24 -2.97
N VAL A 90 16.65 5.62 -1.84
CA VAL A 90 15.88 6.27 -0.77
C VAL A 90 16.85 7.12 0.06
N ALA A 91 16.45 8.35 0.39
CA ALA A 91 17.28 9.25 1.20
C ALA A 91 17.41 8.78 2.65
N GLN A 92 16.31 8.26 3.20
CA GLN A 92 16.28 7.65 4.52
C GLN A 92 15.14 6.64 4.61
N VAL A 93 15.43 5.49 5.23
CA VAL A 93 14.41 4.54 5.67
C VAL A 93 14.22 4.63 7.18
N LEU A 94 12.97 4.56 7.60
CA LEU A 94 12.54 4.66 8.99
C LEU A 94 11.77 3.40 9.40
N GLN A 95 11.73 3.18 10.70
CA GLN A 95 10.79 2.29 11.36
C GLN A 95 10.05 3.15 12.39
N LEU A 96 8.76 3.38 12.15
CA LEU A 96 7.98 4.40 12.85
C LEU A 96 8.71 5.75 12.76
N GLU A 97 9.13 6.29 13.91
CA GLU A 97 9.83 7.57 14.04
C GLU A 97 11.36 7.47 13.96
N ARG A 98 11.91 6.24 14.03
CA ARG A 98 13.34 5.97 14.21
C ARG A 98 13.99 5.57 12.90
N SER A 99 15.31 5.65 12.85
CA SER A 99 16.07 5.09 11.72
C SER A 99 15.77 3.60 11.57
N GLY A 100 15.59 3.14 10.33
CA GLY A 100 15.37 1.73 10.03
C GLY A 100 16.55 0.87 10.46
N ILE A 101 16.23 -0.34 10.93
CA ILE A 101 17.22 -1.36 11.28
C ILE A 101 17.52 -2.19 10.02
N ALA A 102 18.79 -2.57 9.85
CA ALA A 102 19.23 -3.41 8.74
C ALA A 102 18.44 -4.72 8.68
N ASP A 103 18.03 -5.11 7.48
CA ASP A 103 17.24 -6.31 7.16
C ASP A 103 15.83 -6.38 7.79
N GLU A 104 15.48 -5.46 8.70
CA GLU A 104 14.15 -5.42 9.34
C GLU A 104 13.10 -4.74 8.46
N TYR A 105 11.95 -5.41 8.36
CA TYR A 105 10.76 -4.97 7.60
C TYR A 105 11.06 -4.59 6.15
N VAL A 106 12.10 -5.16 5.55
CA VAL A 106 12.35 -5.05 4.11
C VAL A 106 11.23 -5.78 3.39
N ASP A 107 10.51 -5.06 2.55
CA ASP A 107 9.31 -5.55 1.91
C ASP A 107 9.39 -5.34 0.38
N PRO A 108 9.17 -6.41 -0.42
CA PRO A 108 9.14 -6.31 -1.87
C PRO A 108 8.04 -5.37 -2.40
N HIS A 109 6.86 -5.37 -1.78
CA HIS A 109 5.76 -4.49 -2.19
C HIS A 109 6.15 -3.02 -2.00
N ALA A 110 6.68 -2.64 -0.84
CA ALA A 110 7.23 -1.32 -0.60
C ALA A 110 8.35 -0.94 -1.59
N THR A 111 9.18 -1.91 -1.99
CA THR A 111 10.26 -1.71 -3.00
C THR A 111 9.69 -1.42 -4.39
N ASN A 112 8.61 -2.10 -4.78
CA ASN A 112 7.95 -1.85 -6.06
C ASN A 112 7.25 -0.49 -6.09
N VAL A 113 6.53 -0.15 -5.01
CA VAL A 113 5.92 1.19 -4.85
C VAL A 113 6.98 2.29 -4.99
N ALA A 114 8.14 2.14 -4.33
CA ALA A 114 9.25 3.08 -4.48
C ALA A 114 9.77 3.14 -5.93
N SER A 115 9.79 2.02 -6.65
CA SER A 115 10.18 1.96 -8.06
C SER A 115 9.21 2.76 -8.94
N VAL A 116 7.90 2.61 -8.73
CA VAL A 116 6.87 3.41 -9.44
C VAL A 116 7.10 4.90 -9.21
N MET A 117 7.41 5.28 -7.96
CA MET A 117 7.58 6.68 -7.58
C MET A 117 8.86 7.31 -8.16
N ILE A 118 10.02 6.67 -7.97
CA ILE A 118 11.34 7.33 -8.16
C ILE A 118 12.38 6.51 -8.94
N SER A 119 12.00 5.45 -9.65
CA SER A 119 12.97 4.69 -10.45
C SER A 119 13.65 5.58 -11.50
N GLN A 120 14.98 5.50 -11.55
CA GLN A 120 15.87 6.16 -12.51
C GLN A 120 16.31 5.21 -13.64
N ASP A 121 15.78 3.98 -13.68
CA ASP A 121 16.07 3.07 -14.79
C ASP A 121 15.55 3.65 -16.10
N LYS A 122 16.32 3.46 -17.18
CA LYS A 122 16.00 4.02 -18.50
C LYS A 122 14.75 3.37 -19.14
N PHE A 123 14.49 2.10 -18.86
CA PHE A 123 13.36 1.36 -19.41
C PHE A 123 12.16 1.33 -18.46
N LEU A 124 12.42 1.50 -17.17
CA LEU A 124 11.45 1.43 -16.09
C LEU A 124 11.48 2.73 -15.26
N THR A 125 11.44 3.88 -15.94
CA THR A 125 11.47 5.20 -15.29
C THR A 125 10.20 5.41 -14.46
N GLY A 126 10.37 5.86 -13.22
CA GLY A 126 9.27 6.19 -12.32
C GLY A 126 8.62 7.54 -12.65
N VAL A 127 7.60 7.91 -11.89
CA VAL A 127 6.84 9.15 -12.11
C VAL A 127 7.69 10.40 -11.85
N ALA A 128 8.49 10.39 -10.79
CA ALA A 128 9.32 11.51 -10.35
C ALA A 128 10.77 11.02 -10.07
N PRO A 129 11.54 10.67 -11.12
CA PRO A 129 12.82 9.98 -10.97
C PRO A 129 13.91 10.79 -10.24
N ASP A 130 13.78 12.11 -10.14
CA ASP A 130 14.73 12.99 -9.43
C ASP A 130 14.20 13.49 -8.08
N ALA A 131 13.05 12.99 -7.62
CA ALA A 131 12.54 13.30 -6.29
C ALA A 131 13.35 12.62 -5.18
N VAL A 132 13.36 13.23 -4.00
CA VAL A 132 14.01 12.70 -2.81
C VAL A 132 12.98 11.91 -2.00
N LEU A 133 13.11 10.58 -1.96
CA LEU A 133 12.17 9.73 -1.23
C LEU A 133 12.61 9.49 0.22
N PHE A 134 11.69 9.72 1.16
CA PHE A 134 11.77 9.25 2.54
C PHE A 134 10.75 8.13 2.74
N SER A 135 11.13 7.01 3.35
CA SER A 135 10.22 5.88 3.54
C SER A 135 10.17 5.44 4.99
N ALA A 136 9.00 5.11 5.51
CA ALA A 136 8.80 4.53 6.83
C ALA A 136 8.03 3.22 6.77
N ALA A 137 8.57 2.19 7.43
CA ALA A 137 7.83 0.99 7.79
C ALA A 137 7.06 1.24 9.10
N ILE A 138 5.81 0.82 9.16
CA ILE A 138 5.06 0.78 10.43
C ILE A 138 5.49 -0.42 11.29
N GLY A 139 5.97 -1.50 10.67
CA GLY A 139 6.32 -2.74 11.35
C GLY A 139 5.18 -3.77 11.35
N PRO A 140 5.23 -4.78 12.23
CA PRO A 140 4.29 -5.89 12.19
C PRO A 140 2.91 -5.41 12.69
N ILE A 141 1.89 -5.54 11.85
CA ILE A 141 0.50 -5.33 12.28
C ILE A 141 0.13 -6.46 13.24
N THR A 142 -0.27 -6.10 14.45
CA THR A 142 -0.71 -7.07 15.47
C THR A 142 -2.14 -7.52 15.23
N GLU A 143 -2.71 -8.31 16.15
CA GLU A 143 -4.15 -8.63 16.11
C GLU A 143 -5.06 -7.41 16.38
N PHE A 144 -4.48 -6.30 16.84
CA PHE A 144 -5.14 -5.02 17.07
C PHE A 144 -4.84 -4.03 15.93
N SER A 145 -5.61 -2.93 15.89
CA SER A 145 -5.37 -1.78 14.99
C SER A 145 -3.95 -1.24 15.12
N GLY A 146 -3.32 -0.95 13.98
CA GLY A 146 -2.03 -0.25 13.85
C GLY A 146 -2.18 1.26 13.61
N GLN A 147 -3.38 1.83 13.67
CA GLN A 147 -3.63 3.26 13.39
C GLN A 147 -2.71 4.24 14.16
N PRO A 148 -2.35 4.00 15.45
CA PRO A 148 -1.37 4.84 16.14
C PRO A 148 0.03 4.79 15.50
N GLU A 149 0.51 3.59 15.16
CA GLU A 149 1.80 3.34 14.51
C GLU A 149 1.84 3.94 13.10
N GLU A 150 0.77 3.77 12.34
CA GLU A 150 0.59 4.33 11.01
C GLU A 150 0.58 5.86 11.04
N CYS A 151 -0.11 6.46 12.02
CA CYS A 151 -0.08 7.90 12.25
C CYS A 151 1.32 8.40 12.62
N LEU A 152 2.02 7.68 13.51
CA LEU A 152 3.36 8.05 13.96
C LEU A 152 4.38 7.97 12.81
N ALA A 153 4.33 6.90 12.00
CA ALA A 153 5.16 6.76 10.81
C ALA A 153 4.87 7.88 9.79
N SER A 154 3.59 8.21 9.60
CA SER A 154 3.15 9.29 8.72
C SER A 154 3.67 10.66 9.15
N GLN A 155 3.59 10.98 10.44
CA GLN A 155 4.19 12.19 11.00
C GLN A 155 5.71 12.17 10.84
N ALA A 156 6.37 11.05 11.13
CA ALA A 156 7.81 10.95 11.05
C ALA A 156 8.35 11.25 9.65
N VAL A 157 7.67 10.74 8.61
CA VAL A 157 7.97 11.05 7.20
C VAL A 157 7.68 12.52 6.89
N ALA A 158 6.52 13.05 7.28
CA ALA A 158 6.15 14.46 7.04
C ALA A 158 7.17 15.45 7.62
N LEU A 159 7.77 15.12 8.76
CA LEU A 159 8.81 15.94 9.42
C LEU A 159 10.20 15.79 8.79
N ARG A 160 10.41 14.88 7.83
CA ARG A 160 11.69 14.78 7.12
C ARG A 160 11.89 15.97 6.18
N ASN A 161 13.12 16.08 5.66
CA ASN A 161 13.53 17.22 4.87
C ASN A 161 13.24 18.58 5.56
N SER A 162 13.45 18.66 6.88
CA SER A 162 13.11 19.85 7.67
C SER A 162 11.63 20.27 7.61
N GLY A 163 10.71 19.29 7.48
CA GLY A 163 9.27 19.54 7.33
C GLY A 163 8.85 19.92 5.92
N ASP A 164 9.69 19.67 4.91
CA ASP A 164 9.45 20.02 3.50
C ASP A 164 9.26 18.75 2.65
N VAL A 165 8.41 17.83 3.10
CA VAL A 165 7.91 16.71 2.29
C VAL A 165 6.57 17.11 1.69
N ARG A 166 6.43 17.02 0.37
CA ARG A 166 5.30 17.63 -0.35
C ARG A 166 4.14 16.67 -0.65
N ALA A 167 4.45 15.38 -0.75
CA ALA A 167 3.44 14.35 -0.90
C ALA A 167 3.90 13.07 -0.21
N ILE A 168 2.98 12.31 0.37
CA ILE A 168 3.22 11.01 0.99
C ILE A 168 2.30 9.98 0.36
N ASN A 169 2.88 8.94 -0.24
CA ASN A 169 2.14 7.80 -0.75
C ASN A 169 1.85 6.80 0.38
N PHE A 170 0.60 6.32 0.41
CA PHE A 170 0.07 5.38 1.39
C PHE A 170 -0.59 4.22 0.63
N SER A 171 0.18 3.17 0.34
CA SER A 171 -0.22 2.05 -0.53
C SER A 171 -0.78 0.85 0.24
N PHE A 172 -1.40 1.11 1.40
CA PHE A 172 -2.06 0.15 2.27
C PHE A 172 -3.23 0.81 3.02
N GLY A 173 -3.87 0.07 3.92
CA GLY A 173 -4.93 0.59 4.79
C GLY A 173 -5.35 -0.46 5.82
N GLU A 174 -6.35 -0.12 6.63
CA GLU A 174 -6.92 -1.03 7.63
C GLU A 174 -8.35 -1.47 7.32
N PRO A 175 -8.70 -2.74 7.60
CA PRO A 175 -10.08 -3.20 7.55
C PRO A 175 -10.92 -2.51 8.64
N LEU A 176 -12.17 -2.19 8.34
CA LEU A 176 -13.06 -1.55 9.33
C LEU A 176 -13.28 -2.42 10.57
N ASN A 177 -13.20 -3.75 10.42
CA ASN A 177 -13.35 -4.70 11.52
C ASN A 177 -12.22 -4.67 12.56
N ARG A 178 -11.10 -3.99 12.28
CA ARG A 178 -10.00 -3.78 13.23
C ARG A 178 -10.10 -2.44 13.95
N ASP A 179 -11.00 -1.56 13.52
CA ASP A 179 -11.19 -0.29 14.18
C ASP A 179 -11.66 -0.52 15.64
N PRO A 180 -10.98 0.08 16.64
CA PRO A 180 -11.29 -0.16 18.04
C PRO A 180 -12.59 0.51 18.51
N ARG A 181 -13.20 1.38 17.71
CA ARG A 181 -14.44 2.08 18.06
C ARG A 181 -15.62 1.10 18.11
N PRO A 182 -16.52 1.22 19.09
CA PRO A 182 -17.77 0.47 19.08
C PRO A 182 -18.60 0.88 17.85
N GLU A 183 -19.16 -0.10 17.13
CA GLU A 183 -19.96 0.13 15.91
C GLU A 183 -19.22 0.99 14.87
N ALA A 184 -17.94 0.67 14.61
CA ALA A 184 -17.10 1.43 13.70
C ALA A 184 -17.75 1.64 12.32
N LEU A 185 -17.70 2.88 11.85
CA LEU A 185 -18.16 3.33 10.55
C LEU A 185 -17.05 4.12 9.85
N LEU A 186 -17.14 4.23 8.53
CA LEU A 186 -16.28 5.07 7.71
C LEU A 186 -16.79 6.52 7.68
N ASP A 187 -16.85 7.13 8.86
CA ASP A 187 -17.42 8.45 9.14
C ASP A 187 -16.36 9.55 9.36
N GLY A 188 -15.10 9.25 9.07
CA GLY A 188 -13.94 10.10 9.27
C GLY A 188 -13.41 10.11 10.71
N ASN A 189 -13.96 9.29 11.61
CA ASN A 189 -13.56 9.28 13.02
C ASN A 189 -12.57 8.16 13.40
N ALA A 190 -12.10 7.36 12.44
CA ALA A 190 -10.96 6.49 12.67
C ALA A 190 -9.72 7.34 13.01
N LEU A 191 -8.87 6.88 13.93
CA LEU A 191 -7.67 7.59 14.37
C LEU A 191 -6.75 7.88 13.19
N LEU A 192 -6.53 6.91 12.30
CA LEU A 192 -5.70 7.13 11.12
C LEU A 192 -6.30 8.20 10.21
N THR A 193 -7.61 8.15 9.94
CA THR A 193 -8.29 9.16 9.11
C THR A 193 -8.14 10.56 9.69
N GLN A 194 -8.39 10.72 10.99
CA GLN A 194 -8.19 11.99 11.68
C GLN A 194 -6.73 12.44 11.66
N CYS A 195 -5.79 11.49 11.78
CA CYS A 195 -4.37 11.77 11.72
C CYS A 195 -3.95 12.28 10.34
N ILE A 196 -4.43 11.68 9.25
CA ILE A 196 -4.19 12.15 7.89
C ILE A 196 -4.74 13.58 7.73
N ASP A 197 -6.02 13.80 8.04
CA ASP A 197 -6.65 15.11 7.90
C ASP A 197 -5.95 16.20 8.74
N TRP A 198 -5.51 15.84 9.94
CA TRP A 198 -4.72 16.72 10.81
C TRP A 198 -3.32 16.99 10.23
N SER A 199 -2.62 15.93 9.81
CA SER A 199 -1.24 15.97 9.35
C SER A 199 -1.11 16.81 8.08
N GLU A 200 -2.06 16.71 7.15
CA GLU A 200 -2.06 17.57 5.95
C GLU A 200 -2.09 19.05 6.30
N ARG A 201 -3.01 19.42 7.20
CA ARG A 201 -3.19 20.81 7.62
C ARG A 201 -2.00 21.34 8.42
N VAL A 202 -1.34 20.47 9.19
CA VAL A 202 -0.28 20.86 10.13
C VAL A 202 1.11 20.82 9.49
N HIS A 203 1.36 19.85 8.62
CA HIS A 203 2.67 19.64 7.98
C HIS A 203 2.71 20.11 6.52
N ASP A 204 1.60 20.62 5.95
CA ASP A 204 1.54 21.13 4.57
C ASP A 204 2.02 20.09 3.53
N VAL A 205 1.47 18.88 3.68
CA VAL A 205 1.80 17.68 2.90
C VAL A 205 0.52 17.07 2.35
N LEU A 206 0.55 16.54 1.12
CA LEU A 206 -0.57 15.83 0.51
C LEU A 206 -0.43 14.31 0.71
N TYR A 207 -1.42 13.64 1.30
CA TYR A 207 -1.47 12.18 1.32
C TYR A 207 -2.19 11.65 0.09
N VAL A 208 -1.53 10.70 -0.57
CA VAL A 208 -2.07 9.94 -1.70
C VAL A 208 -2.33 8.53 -1.19
N ILE A 209 -3.60 8.18 -1.05
CA ILE A 209 -4.04 6.96 -0.36
C ILE A 209 -4.58 5.98 -1.38
N ALA A 210 -4.13 4.73 -1.33
CA ALA A 210 -4.71 3.67 -2.13
C ALA A 210 -6.16 3.41 -1.74
N GLY A 211 -7.07 3.56 -2.70
CA GLY A 211 -8.50 3.37 -2.52
C GLY A 211 -8.89 1.89 -2.46
N ASN A 212 -8.96 1.35 -1.25
CA ASN A 212 -9.71 0.14 -0.86
C ASN A 212 -9.46 -1.14 -1.69
N GLN A 213 -8.19 -1.53 -1.87
CA GLN A 213 -7.82 -2.46 -2.95
C GLN A 213 -8.03 -3.96 -2.65
N GLY A 214 -8.88 -4.57 -3.46
CA GLY A 214 -9.23 -6.00 -3.48
C GLY A 214 -10.75 -6.16 -3.37
N GLY A 215 -11.28 -7.22 -2.77
CA GLY A 215 -12.74 -7.28 -2.47
C GLY A 215 -13.23 -6.25 -1.42
N GLY A 216 -12.64 -5.05 -1.31
CA GLY A 216 -13.07 -3.92 -0.47
C GLY A 216 -12.61 -3.95 0.99
N GLY A 217 -11.48 -4.58 1.31
CA GLY A 217 -11.14 -4.99 2.68
C GLY A 217 -10.16 -4.12 3.48
N ILE A 218 -9.77 -2.93 3.02
CA ILE A 218 -8.87 -2.01 3.76
C ILE A 218 -9.33 -0.54 3.60
N PRO A 219 -10.56 -0.18 4.00
CA PRO A 219 -11.14 1.12 3.69
C PRO A 219 -10.64 2.27 4.54
N ILE A 220 -9.96 2.05 5.67
CA ILE A 220 -9.41 3.15 6.47
C ILE A 220 -8.01 3.46 5.89
N PRO A 221 -7.69 4.72 5.51
CA PRO A 221 -8.40 5.97 5.82
C PRO A 221 -9.10 6.62 4.60
N THR A 222 -9.73 5.85 3.71
CA THR A 222 -10.39 6.38 2.49
C THR A 222 -11.57 7.32 2.77
N ASP A 223 -11.99 7.48 4.01
CA ASP A 223 -12.97 8.44 4.49
C ASP A 223 -12.36 9.76 5.00
N ASN A 224 -11.13 10.07 4.59
CA ASN A 224 -10.48 11.36 4.80
C ASN A 224 -11.13 12.49 3.97
N PHE A 225 -10.90 13.73 4.38
CA PHE A 225 -11.33 14.92 3.65
C PHE A 225 -10.22 15.59 2.86
N ASN A 226 -9.00 15.60 3.39
CA ASN A 226 -7.94 16.45 2.87
C ASN A 226 -7.05 15.70 1.85
N GLY A 227 -6.94 14.38 1.99
CA GLY A 227 -6.15 13.54 1.09
C GLY A 227 -6.80 13.21 -0.24
N VAL A 228 -6.04 12.51 -1.07
CA VAL A 228 -6.47 12.04 -2.39
C VAL A 228 -6.53 10.52 -2.39
N ASN A 229 -7.75 9.98 -2.45
CA ASN A 229 -7.98 8.55 -2.60
C ASN A 229 -7.87 8.16 -4.08
N VAL A 230 -6.92 7.28 -4.38
CA VAL A 230 -6.61 6.84 -5.74
C VAL A 230 -7.03 5.38 -5.93
N ALA A 231 -7.99 5.17 -6.81
CA ALA A 231 -8.36 3.86 -7.31
C ALA A 231 -7.46 3.42 -8.47
N TYR A 232 -7.32 2.11 -8.73
CA TYR A 232 -6.63 1.63 -9.93
C TYR A 232 -7.56 1.16 -11.05
N SER A 233 -7.18 1.43 -12.29
CA SER A 233 -7.81 0.88 -13.48
C SER A 233 -7.11 -0.39 -13.97
N THR A 234 -7.88 -1.22 -14.68
CA THR A 234 -7.43 -2.42 -15.37
C THR A 234 -7.36 -2.21 -16.87
N GLN A 235 -6.45 -2.93 -17.51
CA GLN A 235 -6.27 -2.86 -18.96
C GLN A 235 -7.34 -3.68 -19.69
N ILE A 236 -7.96 -3.06 -20.71
CA ILE A 236 -8.75 -3.72 -21.74
C ILE A 236 -8.12 -3.34 -23.07
N ASP A 237 -7.77 -4.33 -23.88
CA ASP A 237 -7.12 -4.14 -25.19
C ASP A 237 -5.88 -3.23 -25.14
N GLY A 238 -5.07 -3.38 -24.07
CA GLY A 238 -3.82 -2.61 -23.88
C GLY A 238 -4.00 -1.21 -23.29
N ARG A 239 -5.23 -0.78 -22.99
CA ARG A 239 -5.53 0.56 -22.45
C ARG A 239 -6.21 0.50 -21.09
N PHE A 240 -5.83 1.40 -20.20
CA PHE A 240 -6.37 1.47 -18.83
C PHE A 240 -7.74 2.17 -18.78
N VAL A 241 -8.78 1.49 -19.28
CA VAL A 241 -10.11 2.11 -19.54
C VAL A 241 -11.21 1.71 -18.57
N LYS A 242 -10.95 0.81 -17.63
CA LYS A 242 -11.95 0.31 -16.69
C LYS A 242 -11.45 0.38 -15.26
N VAL A 243 -12.21 0.98 -14.35
CA VAL A 243 -11.95 0.90 -12.90
C VAL A 243 -11.98 -0.57 -12.48
N ASP A 244 -10.95 -1.03 -11.78
CA ASP A 244 -10.92 -2.43 -11.34
C ASP A 244 -12.02 -2.68 -10.31
N PHE A 245 -12.61 -3.89 -10.36
CA PHE A 245 -13.64 -4.29 -9.40
C PHE A 245 -13.12 -4.27 -7.96
N ALA A 246 -11.80 -4.35 -7.81
CA ALA A 246 -11.13 -4.25 -6.54
C ALA A 246 -11.30 -2.90 -5.83
N ASN A 247 -11.76 -1.85 -6.53
CA ASN A 247 -11.98 -0.52 -5.94
C ASN A 247 -13.42 -0.33 -5.46
N LEU A 248 -14.30 -1.30 -5.70
CA LEU A 248 -15.73 -1.11 -5.46
C LEU A 248 -16.03 -1.11 -3.96
N SER A 249 -16.46 0.06 -3.48
CA SER A 249 -17.01 0.26 -2.13
C SER A 249 -18.49 0.61 -2.21
N SER A 250 -18.83 1.90 -2.32
CA SER A 250 -20.21 2.40 -2.28
C SER A 250 -20.95 2.37 -3.62
N GLU A 251 -20.25 2.51 -4.75
CA GLU A 251 -20.86 2.60 -6.08
C GLU A 251 -20.04 1.85 -7.15
N PRO A 252 -20.70 1.15 -8.11
CA PRO A 252 -22.14 0.88 -8.15
C PRO A 252 -22.54 -0.12 -7.07
N THR A 253 -23.79 -0.06 -6.60
CA THR A 253 -24.39 -0.96 -5.60
C THR A 253 -24.59 -2.37 -6.15
N PHE A 254 -23.52 -3.06 -6.52
CA PHE A 254 -23.58 -4.45 -6.92
C PHE A 254 -23.54 -5.34 -5.68
N SER A 255 -24.71 -5.56 -5.07
CA SER A 255 -24.86 -6.55 -4.01
C SER A 255 -25.25 -7.89 -4.63
N SER A 256 -24.32 -8.83 -4.67
CA SER A 256 -24.72 -10.23 -4.79
C SER A 256 -25.54 -10.57 -3.54
N PRO A 257 -26.69 -11.27 -3.64
CA PRO A 257 -27.50 -11.64 -2.46
C PRO A 257 -26.75 -12.47 -1.41
N ARG A 258 -25.53 -12.91 -1.72
CA ARG A 258 -24.64 -13.72 -0.87
C ARG A 258 -23.36 -12.99 -0.43
N SER A 259 -23.13 -11.74 -0.83
CA SER A 259 -21.96 -10.96 -0.38
C SER A 259 -22.34 -10.12 0.84
N ALA A 260 -21.41 -9.96 1.79
CA ALA A 260 -21.53 -8.94 2.83
C ALA A 260 -21.76 -7.57 2.17
N ARG A 261 -22.44 -6.65 2.87
CA ARG A 261 -22.58 -5.28 2.38
C ARG A 261 -21.17 -4.69 2.21
N PRO A 262 -20.85 -4.06 1.07
CA PRO A 262 -19.58 -3.38 0.91
C PRO A 262 -19.38 -2.33 2.01
N GLU A 263 -18.16 -2.22 2.53
CA GLU A 263 -17.80 -1.13 3.43
C GLU A 263 -17.78 0.18 2.61
N SER A 264 -18.54 1.18 3.06
CA SER A 264 -18.74 2.44 2.34
C SER A 264 -18.60 3.66 3.24
N ASN A 265 -18.01 4.73 2.71
CA ASN A 265 -17.90 6.01 3.40
C ASN A 265 -19.28 6.60 3.72
N GLU A 266 -19.42 7.14 4.93
CA GLU A 266 -20.64 7.76 5.42
C GLU A 266 -20.67 9.27 5.13
N GLY A 267 -21.86 9.75 4.76
CA GLY A 267 -22.11 11.16 4.50
C GLY A 267 -21.48 11.68 3.19
N PRO A 268 -20.92 12.90 3.16
CA PRO A 268 -20.48 13.55 1.91
C PRO A 268 -19.10 13.09 1.40
N ARG A 269 -18.48 12.10 2.05
CA ARG A 269 -17.11 11.66 1.76
C ARG A 269 -17.07 10.74 0.55
N ARG A 270 -16.09 10.95 -0.33
CA ARG A 270 -15.88 10.12 -1.51
C ARG A 270 -14.78 9.10 -1.22
N SER A 271 -15.05 7.84 -1.53
CA SER A 271 -14.06 6.75 -1.41
C SER A 271 -12.99 6.80 -2.50
N ILE A 272 -13.25 7.50 -3.61
CA ILE A 272 -12.35 7.65 -4.75
C ILE A 272 -12.38 9.11 -5.23
N ASN A 273 -11.21 9.74 -5.32
CA ASN A 273 -11.03 11.07 -5.90
C ASN A 273 -10.53 10.98 -7.34
N LEU A 274 -9.58 10.07 -7.60
CA LEU A 274 -8.94 9.86 -8.90
C LEU A 274 -8.79 8.38 -9.21
N VAL A 275 -8.67 8.05 -10.50
CA VAL A 275 -8.38 6.69 -10.97
C VAL A 275 -7.05 6.72 -11.71
N ALA A 276 -6.13 5.82 -11.36
CA ALA A 276 -4.80 5.71 -11.94
C ALA A 276 -4.56 4.35 -12.64
N PRO A 277 -3.73 4.29 -13.69
CA PRO A 277 -3.27 3.05 -14.33
C PRO A 277 -2.48 2.14 -13.38
N GLY A 278 -3.11 1.12 -12.78
CA GLY A 278 -2.45 0.37 -11.68
C GLY A 278 -2.57 -1.16 -11.71
N SER A 279 -3.44 -1.75 -12.53
CA SER A 279 -3.53 -3.22 -12.58
C SER A 279 -2.30 -3.85 -13.26
N ARG A 280 -1.64 -4.79 -12.54
CA ARG A 280 -0.52 -5.60 -13.05
C ARG A 280 0.66 -4.79 -13.58
N ILE A 281 1.02 -3.74 -12.85
CA ILE A 281 2.19 -2.89 -13.18
C ILE A 281 3.49 -3.36 -12.51
N GLU A 282 3.39 -4.34 -11.60
CA GLU A 282 4.48 -4.92 -10.81
C GLU A 282 4.65 -6.42 -11.08
#